data_AF-A0A3B9SVB1-F1
#
_entry.id   AF-A0A3B9SVB1-F1
#
_cell.length_a   1.000
_cell.length_b   1.000
_cell.length_c   1.000
_cell.angle_alpha   90.00
_cell.angle_beta   90.00
_cell.angle_gamma   90.00
#
_symmetry.space_group_name_H-M   'P 1'
#
loop_
_entity.id
_entity.type
_entity.pdbx_description
1 polymer ?
#
loop_
_entity_poly.entity_id
_entity_poly.type
_entity_poly.pdbx_seq_one_letter_code
_entity_poly.pdbx_strand_id
1 'polypeptide(L)' 'TPSTVPGEIPELKERTLATLAKQANRIYDEAQAFLREGNWTGYGEKLKQLKTILQEMADKT' A
#
# COMPACT_ATOMS: atom_id res chain seq x y z
N THR A 1 32.32 -15.83 -22.57
CA THR A 1 31.59 -16.07 -21.31
C THR A 1 30.18 -15.55 -21.47
N PRO A 2 29.14 -16.40 -21.53
CA PRO A 2 27.77 -15.95 -21.54
C PRO A 2 27.31 -15.67 -20.11
N SER A 3 27.09 -14.40 -19.77
CA SER A 3 26.41 -14.02 -18.52
C SER A 3 24.91 -14.20 -18.70
N THR A 4 24.47 -15.38 -18.29
CA THR A 4 23.09 -15.69 -17.99
C THR A 4 22.74 -15.02 -16.65
N VAL A 5 21.90 -13.99 -16.68
CA VAL A 5 21.06 -13.58 -15.53
C VAL A 5 19.64 -14.06 -15.83
N PRO A 6 19.21 -15.22 -15.31
CA PRO A 6 17.83 -15.68 -15.34
C PRO A 6 17.05 -15.16 -14.14
N GLY A 7 15.77 -14.87 -14.39
CA GLY A 7 14.74 -14.67 -13.37
C GLY A 7 14.34 -13.19 -13.23
N GLU A 8 13.11 -12.78 -13.41
CA GLU A 8 11.89 -13.44 -13.84
C GLU A 8 10.94 -12.27 -14.14
N ILE A 9 10.35 -12.29 -15.33
CA ILE A 9 8.99 -11.87 -15.71
C ILE A 9 8.43 -10.62 -15.00
N PRO A 10 7.91 -9.61 -15.74
CA PRO A 10 7.19 -8.50 -15.12
C PRO A 10 6.08 -9.08 -14.27
N GLU A 11 6.21 -9.01 -12.94
CA GLU A 11 5.14 -9.39 -12.02
C GLU A 11 3.93 -8.60 -12.50
N LEU A 12 2.99 -9.30 -13.16
CA LEU A 12 1.61 -8.89 -13.17
C LEU A 12 1.34 -8.41 -11.76
N LYS A 13 0.80 -7.19 -11.63
CA LYS A 13 0.51 -6.50 -10.38
C LYS A 13 -0.48 -7.30 -9.51
N GLU A 14 -0.10 -8.49 -9.09
CA GLU A 14 -0.74 -9.20 -8.02
C GLU A 14 -0.42 -8.39 -6.78
N ARG A 15 -1.46 -7.82 -6.19
CA ARG A 15 -1.35 -7.18 -4.88
C ARG A 15 -1.01 -8.28 -3.87
N THR A 16 0.29 -8.54 -3.71
CA THR A 16 0.81 -9.42 -2.67
C THR A 16 0.56 -8.78 -1.31
N LEU A 17 0.50 -9.60 -0.26
CA LEU A 17 0.34 -9.11 1.11
C LEU A 17 1.43 -8.08 1.47
N ALA A 18 2.66 -8.29 1.01
CA ALA A 18 3.77 -7.37 1.20
C ALA A 18 3.55 -6.02 0.51
N THR A 19 3.02 -6.01 -0.72
CA THR A 19 2.71 -4.78 -1.46
C THR A 19 1.56 -4.02 -0.81
N LEU A 20 0.52 -4.72 -0.35
CA LEU A 20 -0.60 -4.12 0.39
C LEU A 20 -0.14 -3.51 1.71
N ALA A 21 0.71 -4.22 2.48
CA ALA A 21 1.26 -3.70 3.72
C ALA A 21 2.10 -2.42 3.51
N LYS A 22 2.92 -2.37 2.46
CA LYS A 22 3.66 -1.14 2.09
C LYS A 22 2.72 0.01 1.74
N GLN A 23 1.66 -0.27 0.99
CA GLN A 23 0.67 0.73 0.62
C GLN A 23 -0.12 1.25 1.84
N ALA A 24 -0.51 0.35 2.75
CA ALA A 24 -1.20 0.71 3.99
C ALA A 24 -0.35 1.67 4.85
N ASN A 25 0.95 1.38 5.02
CA ASN A 25 1.86 2.25 5.77
C ASN A 25 1.94 3.65 5.14
N ARG A 26 2.09 3.74 3.82
CA ARG A 26 2.12 5.03 3.13
C ARG A 26 0.83 5.83 3.33
N ILE A 27 -0.33 5.20 3.22
CA ILE A 27 -1.63 5.88 3.42
C ILE A 27 -1.75 6.37 4.86
N TYR A 28 -1.29 5.59 5.84
CA TYR A 28 -1.26 5.99 7.23
C TYR A 28 -0.38 7.23 7.46
N ASP A 29 0.83 7.25 6.89
CA ASP A 29 1.73 8.40 6.99
C ASP A 29 1.12 9.68 6.39
N GLU A 30 0.46 9.56 5.23
CA GLU A 30 -0.28 10.65 4.60
C GLU A 30 -1.46 11.11 5.47
N ALA A 31 -2.17 10.19 6.13
CA ALA A 31 -3.21 10.55 7.09
C ALA A 31 -2.65 11.36 8.26
N GLN A 32 -1.51 10.93 8.84
CA GLN A 32 -0.85 11.64 9.92
C GLN A 32 -0.37 13.03 9.50
N ALA A 33 0.05 13.22 8.24
CA ALA A 33 0.36 14.55 7.70
C ALA A 33 -0.87 15.47 7.73
N PHE A 34 -2.01 15.01 7.19
CA PHE A 34 -3.25 15.79 7.22
C PHE A 34 -3.76 16.09 8.63
N LEU A 35 -3.59 15.16 9.57
CA LEU A 35 -3.93 15.40 10.98
C LEU A 35 -3.10 16.54 11.57
N ARG A 36 -1.78 16.56 11.32
CA ARG A 36 -0.88 17.63 11.81
C ARG A 36 -1.20 18.98 11.18
N GLU A 37 -1.64 18.99 9.94
CA GLU A 37 -2.06 20.20 9.21
C GLU A 37 -3.45 20.71 9.62
N GLY A 38 -4.19 19.96 10.46
CA GLY A 38 -5.58 20.27 10.80
C GLY A 38 -6.56 20.03 9.65
N ASN A 39 -6.14 19.32 8.61
CA ASN A 39 -6.99 18.94 7.49
C ASN A 39 -7.78 17.66 7.82
N TRP A 40 -8.87 17.84 8.57
CA TRP A 40 -9.73 16.73 9.01
C TRP A 40 -10.39 15.98 7.84
N THR A 41 -10.70 16.69 6.75
CA THR A 41 -11.28 16.08 5.54
C THR A 41 -10.27 15.12 4.90
N GLY A 42 -9.04 15.58 4.65
CA GLY A 42 -7.98 14.77 4.08
C GLY A 42 -7.60 13.57 4.96
N TYR A 43 -7.56 13.77 6.28
CA TYR A 43 -7.36 12.69 7.24
C TYR A 43 -8.44 11.61 7.12
N GLY A 44 -9.72 12.01 7.13
CA GLY A 44 -10.85 11.10 7.00
C GLY A 44 -10.85 10.33 5.68
N GLU A 45 -10.47 10.97 4.57
CA GLU A 45 -10.32 10.30 3.28
C GLU A 45 -9.20 9.26 3.28
N LYS A 46 -8.05 9.56 3.89
CA LYS A 46 -6.95 8.60 4.02
C LYS A 46 -7.33 7.43 4.90
N LEU A 47 -8.07 7.64 5.98
CA LEU A 47 -8.59 6.53 6.79
C LEU A 47 -9.52 5.60 6.01
N LYS A 48 -10.39 6.14 5.14
CA LYS A 48 -11.24 5.31 4.26
C LYS A 48 -10.39 4.45 3.32
N GLN A 49 -9.36 5.05 2.70
CA GLN A 49 -8.43 4.33 1.83
C GLN A 49 -7.67 3.24 2.59
N LEU A 50 -7.22 3.54 3.81
CA LEU A 50 -6.53 2.58 4.66
C LEU A 50 -7.43 1.40 5.01
N LYS A 51 -8.70 1.65 5.36
CA LYS A 51 -9.69 0.60 5.64
C LYS A 51 -9.83 -0.35 4.44
N THR A 52 -9.93 0.18 3.23
CA THR A 52 -10.02 -0.65 2.01
C THR A 52 -8.81 -1.57 1.86
N ILE A 53 -7.59 -1.06 2.04
CA ILE A 53 -6.37 -1.88 1.92
C ILE A 53 -6.30 -2.95 3.02
N LEU A 54 -6.68 -2.62 4.25
CA LEU A 54 -6.73 -3.60 5.33
C LEU A 54 -7.76 -4.71 5.07
N GLN A 55 -8.89 -4.38 4.46
CA GLN A 55 -9.87 -5.39 4.03
C GLN A 55 -9.29 -6.29 2.93
N GLU A 56 -8.64 -5.72 1.92
CA GLU A 56 -7.96 -6.51 0.87
C GLU A 56 -6.86 -7.43 1.42
N MET A 57 -6.17 -7.02 2.50
CA MET A 57 -5.20 -7.87 3.19
C MET A 57 -5.89 -9.02 3.95
N ALA A 58 -6.98 -8.72 4.66
CA ALA A 58 -7.75 -9.72 5.39
C ALA A 58 -8.35 -10.79 4.46
N ASP A 59 -8.84 -10.39 3.28
CA ASP A 59 -9.39 -11.30 2.27
C ASP A 59 -8.33 -12.22 1.63
N LYS A 60 -7.04 -11.92 1.82
CA LYS A 60 -5.90 -12.68 1.31
C LYS A 60 -5.22 -13.58 2.36
N THR A 61 -5.71 -13.56 3.60
CA THR A 61 -5.20 -14.37 4.71
C THR A 61 -5.95 -15.69 4.78
#